data_AF-A0A0N4ZZG4-F1
#
_entry.id   AF-A0A0N4ZZG4-F1
#
_cell.length_a   1.000
_cell.length_b   1.000
_cell.length_c   1.000
_cell.angle_alpha   90.00
_cell.angle_beta   90.00
_cell.angle_gamma   90.00
#
_symmetry.space_group_name_H-M   'P 1'
#
loop_
_entity.id
_entity.type
_entity.pdbx_description
1 polymer ?
#
loop_
_entity_poly.entity_id
_entity_poly.type
_entity_poly.pdbx_seq_one_letter_code
_entity_poly.pdbx_strand_id
1 'polypeptide(L)'
;MLTTLMMIGIILCVIVEIPLVIIIPIVAKFCLQKNSWHIYYRTIFSTLLFSLSIYLFFTICLDIILLSLKTIPTENLTPIDKFYNICVIMQRTVATLRRKDYENYKSYLTSFLIFLIIILYGVIVKNIGKFWTEFDSLYYTFAMAFDSTTIIISLYLWYINVKLRKLTVLSKTNLSEKFQLIENIKLLKTTFPLIIPYIIINIFFNILIDYGEETTRQTKTNGNLSVLKINGKSIPTNYDDNYYQNIVQKAW
;
A
#
# COMPACT_ATOMS: atom_id res chain seq x y z
N MET A 1 -21.04 -0.95 17.00
CA MET A 1 -21.21 -0.97 15.53
C MET A 1 -19.86 -0.84 14.81
N LEU A 2 -19.03 0.15 15.16
CA LEU A 2 -17.68 0.31 14.62
C LEU A 2 -16.81 -0.96 14.81
N THR A 3 -16.80 -1.53 16.01
CA THR A 3 -16.08 -2.79 16.31
C THR A 3 -16.52 -3.96 15.44
N THR A 4 -17.81 -4.06 15.12
CA THR A 4 -18.37 -5.13 14.27
C THR A 4 -17.94 -4.96 12.80
N LEU A 5 -18.01 -3.74 12.27
CA LEU A 5 -17.56 -3.42 10.91
C LEU A 5 -16.04 -3.63 10.75
N MET A 6 -15.26 -3.28 11.77
CA MET A 6 -13.80 -3.49 11.78
C MET A 6 -13.44 -4.98 11.85
N MET A 7 -14.15 -5.77 12.64
CA MET A 7 -13.97 -7.23 12.68
C MET A 7 -14.30 -7.87 11.34
N ILE A 8 -15.37 -7.42 10.67
CA ILE A 8 -15.70 -7.85 9.31
C ILE A 8 -14.58 -7.47 8.33
N GLY A 9 -14.03 -6.26 8.48
CA GLY A 9 -12.86 -5.81 7.71
C GLY A 9 -11.66 -6.74 7.87
N ILE A 10 -11.23 -7.02 9.10
CA ILE A 10 -10.09 -7.91 9.36
C ILE A 10 -10.35 -9.32 8.78
N ILE A 11 -11.57 -9.85 8.92
CA ILE A 11 -11.94 -11.14 8.33
C ILE A 11 -11.80 -11.11 6.80
N LEU A 12 -12.25 -10.04 6.15
CA LEU A 12 -12.11 -9.87 4.69
C LEU A 12 -10.64 -9.75 4.27
N CYS A 13 -9.78 -9.08 5.04
CA CYS A 13 -8.32 -9.05 4.80
C CYS A 13 -7.73 -10.46 4.82
N VAL A 14 -7.97 -11.22 5.89
CA VAL A 14 -7.44 -12.59 6.04
C VAL A 14 -7.92 -13.51 4.90
N ILE A 15 -9.18 -13.39 4.48
CA ILE A 15 -9.73 -14.17 3.35
C ILE A 15 -8.95 -13.91 2.05
N VAL A 16 -8.52 -12.67 1.81
CA VAL A 16 -7.76 -12.28 0.62
C VAL A 16 -6.30 -12.74 0.72
N GLU A 17 -5.74 -12.78 1.92
CA GLU A 17 -4.36 -13.19 2.16
C GLU A 17 -4.15 -14.70 2.00
N ILE A 18 -5.13 -15.54 2.33
CA ILE A 18 -5.05 -17.01 2.19
C ILE A 18 -4.69 -17.44 0.75
N PRO A 19 -5.37 -16.98 -0.32
CA PRO A 19 -4.96 -17.24 -1.70
C PRO A 19 -3.53 -16.78 -2.02
N LEU A 20 -3.10 -15.62 -1.49
CA LEU A 20 -1.75 -15.10 -1.70
C LEU A 20 -0.69 -16.02 -1.06
N VAL A 21 -0.93 -16.53 0.15
CA VAL A 21 -0.04 -17.50 0.83
C VAL A 21 0.15 -18.75 -0.04
N ILE A 22 -0.90 -19.19 -0.73
CA ILE A 22 -0.86 -20.39 -1.59
C ILE A 22 -0.18 -20.08 -2.93
N ILE A 23 -0.46 -18.93 -3.55
CA ILE A 23 0.02 -18.57 -4.88
C ILE A 23 1.52 -18.22 -4.87
N ILE A 24 2.00 -17.50 -3.85
CA ILE A 24 3.40 -17.06 -3.78
C ILE A 24 4.42 -18.22 -3.89
N PRO A 25 4.33 -19.32 -3.11
CA PRO A 25 5.26 -20.44 -3.22
C PRO A 25 5.17 -21.17 -4.57
N ILE A 26 3.98 -21.22 -5.20
CA ILE A 26 3.80 -21.78 -6.55
C ILE A 26 4.56 -20.92 -7.57
N VAL A 27 4.40 -19.59 -7.48
CA VAL A 27 5.08 -18.64 -8.36
C VAL A 27 6.59 -18.66 -8.10
N ALA A 28 7.04 -18.74 -6.84
CA ALA A 28 8.45 -18.87 -6.48
C ALA A 28 9.07 -20.14 -7.06
N LYS A 29 8.41 -21.29 -6.88
CA LYS A 29 8.85 -22.57 -7.45
C LYS A 29 8.94 -22.49 -8.98
N PHE A 30 7.94 -21.92 -9.64
CA PHE A 30 7.94 -21.71 -11.09
C PHE A 30 9.16 -20.88 -11.55
N CYS A 31 9.50 -19.83 -10.81
CA CYS A 31 10.62 -18.95 -11.16
C CYS A 31 11.99 -19.59 -10.89
N LEU A 32 12.09 -20.39 -9.82
CA LEU A 32 13.28 -21.16 -9.51
C LEU A 32 13.50 -22.34 -10.46
N GLN A 33 12.46 -22.90 -11.07
CA GLN A 33 12.62 -24.00 -12.04
C GLN A 33 12.95 -23.52 -13.46
N LYS A 34 12.70 -22.24 -13.76
CA LYS A 34 12.83 -21.72 -15.12
C LYS A 34 14.25 -21.25 -15.42
N ASN A 35 15.05 -22.14 -16.00
CA ASN A 35 16.44 -21.87 -16.40
C ASN A 35 16.58 -20.94 -17.61
N SER A 36 15.50 -20.65 -18.33
CA SER A 36 15.54 -19.75 -19.49
C SER A 36 15.64 -18.27 -19.11
N TRP A 37 15.46 -17.93 -17.83
CA TRP A 37 15.43 -16.55 -17.36
C TRP A 37 16.83 -16.06 -17.00
N HIS A 38 17.13 -14.81 -17.39
CA HIS A 38 18.37 -14.17 -17.02
C HIS A 38 18.53 -14.13 -15.49
N ILE A 39 19.73 -14.38 -14.98
CA ILE A 39 19.99 -14.57 -13.55
C ILE A 39 19.54 -13.35 -12.72
N TYR A 40 19.80 -12.14 -13.26
CA TYR A 40 19.38 -10.87 -12.66
C TYR A 40 17.86 -10.79 -12.44
N TYR A 41 17.09 -11.28 -13.41
CA TYR A 41 15.63 -11.28 -13.34
C TYR A 41 15.14 -12.30 -12.30
N ARG A 42 15.74 -13.49 -12.24
CA ARG A 42 15.43 -14.49 -11.20
C ARG A 42 15.72 -13.95 -9.80
N THR A 43 16.86 -13.28 -9.61
CA THR A 43 17.22 -12.70 -8.32
C THR A 43 16.23 -11.61 -7.90
N ILE A 44 15.97 -10.62 -8.75
CA ILE A 44 15.02 -9.52 -8.42
C ILE A 44 13.62 -10.05 -8.14
N PHE A 45 13.13 -10.97 -8.99
CA PHE A 45 11.78 -11.50 -8.83
C PHE A 45 11.66 -12.39 -7.60
N SER A 46 12.68 -13.19 -7.28
CA SER A 46 12.74 -13.94 -6.01
C SER A 46 12.81 -13.01 -4.80
N THR A 47 13.58 -11.91 -4.85
CA THR A 47 13.61 -10.92 -3.78
C THR A 47 12.23 -10.29 -3.58
N LEU A 48 11.52 -9.97 -4.67
CA LEU A 48 10.16 -9.43 -4.61
C LEU A 48 9.15 -10.43 -4.02
N LEU A 49 9.21 -11.69 -4.44
CA LEU A 49 8.38 -12.74 -3.85
C LEU A 49 8.69 -12.94 -2.37
N PHE A 50 9.97 -12.90 -1.99
CA PHE A 50 10.38 -13.03 -0.59
C PHE A 50 9.90 -11.86 0.26
N SER A 51 10.02 -10.62 -0.22
CA SER A 51 9.47 -9.44 0.44
C SER A 51 7.95 -9.53 0.61
N LEU A 52 7.23 -9.95 -0.44
CA LEU A 52 5.79 -10.19 -0.37
C LEU A 52 5.41 -11.29 0.62
N SER A 53 6.16 -12.40 0.66
CA SER A 53 5.94 -13.48 1.63
C SER A 53 6.11 -13.00 3.07
N ILE A 54 7.18 -12.24 3.33
CA ILE A 54 7.46 -11.70 4.67
C ILE A 54 6.36 -10.73 5.09
N TYR A 55 5.99 -9.81 4.21
CA TYR A 55 4.91 -8.87 4.46
C TYR A 55 3.61 -9.58 4.78
N LEU A 56 3.18 -10.48 3.91
CA LEU A 56 1.96 -11.27 4.08
C LEU A 56 1.97 -12.06 5.39
N PHE A 57 3.10 -12.66 5.74
CA PHE A 57 3.25 -13.37 7.02
C PHE A 57 3.03 -12.43 8.22
N PHE A 58 3.67 -11.26 8.21
CA PHE A 58 3.51 -10.29 9.31
C PHE A 58 2.10 -9.73 9.39
N THR A 59 1.43 -9.45 8.26
CA THR A 59 0.05 -8.97 8.25
C THR A 59 -0.91 -10.03 8.79
N ILE A 60 -0.79 -11.29 8.36
CA ILE A 60 -1.58 -12.41 8.92
C ILE A 60 -1.35 -12.53 10.43
N CYS A 61 -0.10 -12.49 10.89
CA CYS A 61 0.22 -12.55 12.32
C CYS A 61 -0.41 -11.38 13.09
N LEU A 62 -0.34 -10.17 12.55
CA LEU A 62 -0.89 -8.97 13.16
C LEU A 62 -2.42 -9.05 13.20
N ASP A 63 -3.08 -9.49 12.13
CA ASP A 63 -4.52 -9.68 12.05
C ASP A 63 -5.01 -10.75 13.04
N ILE A 64 -4.30 -11.87 13.18
CA ILE A 64 -4.60 -12.89 14.19
C ILE A 64 -4.46 -12.32 15.61
N ILE A 65 -3.43 -11.52 15.87
CA ILE A 65 -3.22 -10.86 17.17
C ILE A 65 -4.36 -9.86 17.45
N LEU A 66 -4.75 -9.05 16.48
CA LEU A 66 -5.87 -8.10 16.59
C LEU A 66 -7.20 -8.81 16.86
N LEU A 67 -7.48 -9.91 16.14
CA LEU A 67 -8.65 -10.75 16.37
C LEU A 67 -8.66 -11.35 17.78
N SER A 68 -7.49 -11.75 18.28
CA SER A 68 -7.33 -12.38 19.59
C SER A 68 -7.47 -11.39 20.75
N LEU A 69 -6.93 -10.18 20.60
CA LEU A 69 -6.91 -9.18 21.67
C LEU A 69 -8.25 -8.42 21.82
N LYS A 70 -9.15 -8.50 20.83
CA LYS A 70 -10.42 -7.73 20.76
C LYS A 70 -10.26 -6.23 21.04
N THR A 71 -9.03 -5.73 21.00
CA THR A 71 -8.63 -4.37 21.34
C THR A 71 -7.63 -3.95 20.27
N ILE A 72 -7.88 -2.77 19.71
CA ILE A 72 -7.08 -2.24 18.62
C ILE A 72 -6.00 -1.35 19.25
N PRO A 73 -4.71 -1.64 19.08
CA PRO A 73 -3.68 -0.64 19.32
C PRO A 73 -3.87 0.46 18.28
N THR A 74 -4.18 1.67 18.73
CA THR A 74 -4.35 2.87 17.89
C THR A 74 -3.01 3.43 17.40
N GLU A 75 -2.02 2.58 17.13
CA GLU A 75 -0.72 3.03 16.65
C GLU A 75 -0.60 2.94 15.13
N ASN A 76 -0.08 4.04 14.57
CA ASN A 76 0.05 4.34 13.15
C ASN A 76 0.67 3.19 12.34
N LEU A 77 -0.15 2.52 11.52
CA LEU A 77 0.30 1.56 10.52
C LEU A 77 1.28 2.23 9.54
N THR A 78 2.44 1.62 9.35
CA THR A 78 3.53 2.17 8.55
C THR A 78 3.27 2.02 7.04
N PRO A 79 3.33 3.10 6.24
CA PRO A 79 2.97 3.10 4.80
C PRO A 79 4.01 2.51 3.85
N ILE A 80 4.99 1.77 4.35
CA ILE A 80 6.16 1.28 3.60
C ILE A 80 5.75 0.42 2.39
N ASP A 81 4.64 -0.30 2.49
CA ASP A 81 4.21 -1.28 1.50
C ASP A 81 3.60 -0.67 0.23
N LYS A 82 2.97 0.52 0.34
CA LYS A 82 2.41 1.23 -0.83
C LYS A 82 3.50 1.75 -1.77
N PHE A 83 4.65 2.15 -1.21
CA PHE A 83 5.74 2.73 -1.98
C PHE A 83 6.60 1.71 -2.71
N TYR A 84 6.73 0.52 -2.12
CA TYR A 84 7.43 -0.60 -2.75
C TYR A 84 6.85 -0.93 -4.13
N ASN A 85 5.52 -0.98 -4.24
CA ASN A 85 4.82 -1.28 -5.49
C ASN A 85 5.12 -0.24 -6.59
N ILE A 86 5.19 1.05 -6.23
CA ILE A 86 5.51 2.12 -7.19
C ILE A 86 6.97 2.07 -7.64
N CYS A 87 7.89 1.74 -6.73
CA CYS A 87 9.29 1.61 -7.09
C CYS A 87 9.51 0.47 -8.09
N VAL A 88 8.80 -0.65 -7.91
CA VAL A 88 8.78 -1.77 -8.88
C VAL A 88 8.22 -1.32 -10.23
N ILE A 89 7.13 -0.55 -10.22
CA ILE A 89 6.51 0.00 -11.44
C ILE A 89 7.49 0.94 -12.16
N MET A 90 8.12 1.88 -11.44
CA MET A 90 9.11 2.80 -12.00
C MET A 90 10.34 2.09 -12.56
N GLN A 91 10.88 1.09 -11.86
CA GLN A 91 11.99 0.28 -12.37
C GLN A 91 11.65 -0.35 -13.72
N ARG A 92 10.42 -0.87 -13.84
CA ARG A 92 9.94 -1.52 -15.06
C ARG A 92 9.69 -0.51 -16.17
N THR A 93 9.21 0.68 -15.86
CA THR A 93 9.13 1.79 -16.83
C THR A 93 10.52 2.12 -17.38
N VAL A 94 11.53 2.26 -16.52
CA VAL A 94 12.92 2.55 -16.93
C VAL A 94 13.50 1.42 -17.78
N ALA A 95 13.29 0.16 -17.40
CA ALA A 95 13.73 -0.99 -18.20
C ALA A 95 13.06 -1.03 -19.59
N THR A 96 11.78 -0.66 -19.66
CA THR A 96 11.03 -0.60 -20.92
C THR A 96 11.50 0.55 -21.82
N LEU A 97 11.80 1.71 -21.24
CA LEU A 97 12.30 2.89 -21.96
C LEU A 97 13.72 2.69 -22.49
N ARG A 98 14.59 2.01 -21.75
CA ARG A 98 16.01 1.81 -22.13
C ARG A 98 16.29 0.49 -22.87
N ARG A 99 15.31 -0.07 -23.57
CA ARG A 99 15.38 -1.42 -24.16
C ARG A 99 16.58 -1.70 -25.07
N LYS A 100 17.13 -0.67 -25.74
CA LYS A 100 18.21 -0.83 -26.73
C LYS A 100 19.59 -1.03 -26.10
N ASP A 101 19.82 -0.44 -24.93
CA ASP A 101 21.13 -0.45 -24.26
C ASP A 101 21.12 -1.26 -22.96
N TYR A 102 19.99 -1.90 -22.65
CA TYR A 102 19.75 -2.52 -21.34
C TYR A 102 20.70 -3.67 -21.02
N GLU A 103 21.13 -4.46 -22.02
CA GLU A 103 22.06 -5.58 -21.81
C GLU A 103 23.45 -5.13 -21.34
N ASN A 104 23.90 -3.94 -21.75
CA ASN A 104 25.17 -3.37 -21.30
C ASN A 104 25.03 -2.50 -20.04
N TYR A 105 23.80 -2.18 -19.63
CA TYR A 105 23.53 -1.28 -18.53
C TYR A 105 23.51 -2.03 -17.18
N LYS A 106 24.66 -2.11 -16.52
CA LYS A 106 24.76 -2.62 -15.13
C LYS A 106 24.10 -1.65 -14.16
N SER A 107 22.79 -1.80 -13.95
CA SER A 107 21.98 -0.85 -13.16
C SER A 107 22.01 -1.08 -11.64
N TYR A 108 23.15 -1.50 -11.08
CA TYR A 108 23.30 -1.62 -9.62
C TYR A 108 22.91 -0.32 -8.91
N LEU A 109 23.30 0.82 -9.48
CA LEU A 109 22.92 2.14 -8.99
C LEU A 109 21.40 2.35 -9.02
N THR A 110 20.71 1.96 -10.09
CA THR A 110 19.25 2.12 -10.19
C THR A 110 18.52 1.25 -9.17
N SER A 111 18.95 -0.01 -8.98
CA SER A 111 18.38 -0.89 -7.96
C SER A 111 18.66 -0.40 -6.54
N PHE A 112 19.86 0.14 -6.29
CA PHE A 112 20.19 0.77 -5.01
C PHE A 112 19.35 2.04 -4.76
N LEU A 113 19.17 2.88 -5.78
CA LEU A 113 18.32 4.07 -5.69
C LEU A 113 16.86 3.70 -5.38
N ILE A 114 16.33 2.66 -6.01
CA ILE A 114 14.99 2.14 -5.70
C ILE A 114 14.88 1.72 -4.23
N PHE A 115 15.86 0.97 -3.74
CA PHE A 115 15.89 0.55 -2.33
C PHE A 115 15.96 1.76 -1.38
N LEU A 116 16.84 2.72 -1.68
CA LEU A 116 17.00 3.96 -0.92
C LEU A 116 15.71 4.78 -0.89
N ILE A 117 15.02 4.88 -2.02
CA ILE A 117 13.75 5.59 -2.17
C ILE A 117 12.66 4.99 -1.26
N ILE A 118 12.59 3.66 -1.12
CA ILE A 118 11.64 2.99 -0.23
C ILE A 118 11.92 3.33 1.24
N ILE A 119 13.19 3.28 1.67
CA ILE A 119 13.59 3.63 3.04
C ILE A 119 13.27 5.10 3.32
N LEU A 120 13.66 5.99 2.40
CA LEU A 120 13.42 7.43 2.53
C LEU A 120 11.93 7.72 2.65
N TYR A 121 11.08 7.06 1.87
CA TYR A 121 9.65 7.23 1.99
C TYR A 121 9.12 6.84 3.36
N GLY A 122 9.53 5.68 3.90
CA GLY A 122 9.12 5.28 5.26
C GLY A 122 9.53 6.30 6.31
N VAL A 123 10.73 6.87 6.19
CA VAL A 123 11.22 7.93 7.08
C VAL A 123 10.41 9.22 6.91
N ILE A 124 10.09 9.62 5.67
CA ILE A 124 9.31 10.82 5.38
C ILE A 124 7.92 10.69 6.01
N VAL A 125 7.19 9.61 5.76
CA VAL A 125 5.82 9.49 6.27
C VAL A 125 5.79 9.37 7.79
N LYS A 126 6.78 8.72 8.42
CA LYS A 126 6.87 8.69 9.89
C LYS A 126 7.06 10.09 10.50
N ASN A 127 7.72 11.00 9.78
CA ASN A 127 8.04 12.34 10.30
C ASN A 127 7.11 13.43 9.78
N ILE A 128 6.31 13.19 8.74
CA ILE A 128 5.52 14.24 8.09
C ILE A 128 4.46 14.83 9.04
N GLY A 129 3.88 14.03 9.95
CA GLY A 129 2.96 14.52 10.97
C GLY A 129 3.56 15.55 11.93
N LYS A 130 4.90 15.57 12.10
CA LYS A 130 5.59 16.62 12.88
C LYS A 130 5.67 17.95 12.14
N PHE A 131 5.68 17.90 10.80
CA PHE A 131 5.79 19.10 9.96
C PHE A 131 4.41 19.60 9.53
N TRP A 132 3.44 18.71 9.38
CA TRP A 132 2.09 19.02 8.93
C TRP A 132 1.07 18.35 9.84
N THR A 133 0.58 19.11 10.82
CA THR A 133 -0.33 18.62 11.86
C THR A 133 -1.69 18.15 11.32
N GLU A 134 -2.11 18.64 10.16
CA GLU A 134 -3.34 18.20 9.51
C GLU A 134 -3.15 16.93 8.69
N PHE A 135 -1.90 16.47 8.48
CA PHE A 135 -1.62 15.28 7.69
C PHE A 135 -2.34 14.05 8.22
N ASP A 136 -2.41 13.88 9.55
CA ASP A 136 -3.09 12.74 10.17
C ASP A 136 -4.59 12.74 9.81
N SER A 137 -5.21 13.91 9.70
CA SER A 137 -6.62 14.05 9.33
C SER A 137 -6.90 13.80 7.83
N LEU A 138 -5.89 14.01 6.98
CA LEU A 138 -5.99 13.85 5.52
C LEU A 138 -5.28 12.59 5.01
N TYR A 139 -4.73 11.78 5.91
CA TYR A 139 -3.87 10.65 5.58
C TYR A 139 -4.59 9.66 4.64
N TYR A 140 -5.84 9.32 4.97
CA TYR A 140 -6.64 8.39 4.17
C TYR A 140 -6.94 8.94 2.77
N THR A 141 -7.28 10.23 2.67
CA THR A 141 -7.48 10.91 1.39
C THR A 141 -6.22 10.88 0.53
N PHE A 142 -5.06 11.17 1.14
CA PHE A 142 -3.77 11.15 0.46
C PHE A 142 -3.40 9.74 -0.01
N ALA A 143 -3.58 8.75 0.86
CA ALA A 143 -3.42 7.33 0.54
C ALA A 143 -4.28 6.91 -0.67
N MET A 144 -5.57 7.29 -0.70
CA MET A 144 -6.47 6.99 -1.81
C MET A 144 -6.04 7.68 -3.11
N ALA A 145 -5.59 8.94 -3.06
CA ALA A 145 -5.10 9.67 -4.23
C ALA A 145 -3.84 9.00 -4.83
N PHE A 146 -2.95 8.53 -3.96
CA PHE A 146 -1.73 7.83 -4.35
C PHE A 146 -2.02 6.46 -4.97
N ASP A 147 -2.92 5.70 -4.36
CA ASP A 147 -3.42 4.43 -4.88
C ASP A 147 -4.09 4.60 -6.26
N SER A 148 -4.90 5.65 -6.42
CA SER A 148 -5.53 6.02 -7.70
C SER A 148 -4.50 6.38 -8.77
N THR A 149 -3.47 7.15 -8.41
CA THR A 149 -2.36 7.48 -9.32
C THR A 149 -1.62 6.23 -9.77
N THR A 150 -1.43 5.27 -8.86
CA THR A 150 -0.79 3.98 -9.16
C THR A 150 -1.61 3.15 -10.15
N ILE A 151 -2.95 3.15 -10.03
CA ILE A 151 -3.83 2.53 -11.01
C ILE A 151 -3.68 3.19 -12.38
N ILE A 152 -3.69 4.52 -12.45
CA ILE A 152 -3.55 5.25 -13.73
C ILE A 152 -2.23 4.90 -14.42
N ILE A 153 -1.11 4.93 -13.68
CA ILE A 153 0.21 4.55 -14.21
C ILE A 153 0.20 3.09 -14.67
N SER A 154 -0.40 2.21 -13.88
CA SER A 154 -0.52 0.79 -14.23
C SER A 154 -1.28 0.61 -15.55
N LEU A 155 -2.45 1.25 -15.69
CA LEU A 155 -3.27 1.20 -16.92
C LEU A 155 -2.50 1.74 -18.13
N TYR A 156 -1.75 2.83 -17.96
CA TYR A 156 -0.89 3.39 -19.00
C TYR A 156 0.20 2.39 -19.45
N LEU A 157 0.86 1.73 -18.50
CA LEU A 157 1.85 0.70 -18.82
C LEU A 157 1.23 -0.50 -19.51
N TRP A 158 0.01 -0.89 -19.12
CA TRP A 158 -0.72 -1.94 -19.81
C TRP A 158 -1.06 -1.53 -21.25
N TYR A 159 -1.49 -0.29 -21.48
CA TYR A 159 -1.73 0.25 -22.82
C TYR A 159 -0.46 0.21 -23.69
N ILE A 160 0.68 0.69 -23.17
CA ILE A 160 1.98 0.62 -23.86
C ILE A 160 2.32 -0.82 -24.22
N ASN A 161 2.11 -1.74 -23.27
CA ASN A 161 2.40 -3.16 -23.45
C ASN A 161 1.54 -3.78 -24.58
N VAL A 162 0.24 -3.46 -24.64
CA VAL A 162 -0.64 -3.87 -25.74
C VAL A 162 -0.14 -3.30 -27.08
N LYS A 163 0.29 -2.04 -27.12
CA LYS A 163 0.83 -1.40 -28.33
C LYS A 163 2.14 -2.06 -28.79
N LEU A 164 3.05 -2.35 -27.86
CA LEU A 164 4.32 -3.02 -28.15
C LEU A 164 4.10 -4.43 -28.70
N ARG A 165 3.13 -5.17 -28.17
CA ARG A 165 2.79 -6.51 -28.68
C ARG A 165 2.39 -6.49 -30.16
N LYS A 166 1.68 -5.46 -30.61
CA LYS A 166 1.31 -5.30 -32.03
C LYS A 166 2.55 -5.05 -32.90
N LEU A 167 3.50 -4.25 -32.41
CA LEU A 167 4.73 -3.95 -33.13
C LEU A 167 5.64 -5.19 -33.27
N THR A 168 5.72 -6.05 -32.24
CA THR A 168 6.54 -7.28 -32.27
C THR A 168 6.11 -8.27 -33.36
N VAL A 169 4.83 -8.25 -33.76
CA VAL A 169 4.32 -9.13 -34.83
C VAL A 169 4.77 -8.66 -36.22
N LEU A 170 4.95 -7.34 -36.39
CA LEU A 170 5.22 -6.71 -37.69
C LEU A 170 6.71 -6.50 -37.98
N SER A 171 7.57 -6.39 -36.95
CA SER A 171 8.97 -6.01 -37.16
C SER A 171 9.94 -7.19 -37.25
N LYS A 172 10.91 -7.12 -38.18
CA LYS A 172 12.14 -7.93 -38.20
C LYS A 172 13.11 -7.50 -37.08
N THR A 173 12.66 -7.55 -35.83
CA THR A 173 13.48 -7.21 -34.66
C THR A 173 14.42 -8.36 -34.30
N ASN A 174 15.56 -8.03 -33.67
CA ASN A 174 16.51 -9.00 -33.17
C ASN A 174 15.86 -9.98 -32.17
N LEU A 175 16.36 -11.21 -32.15
CA LEU A 175 15.78 -12.31 -31.37
C LEU A 175 15.79 -12.00 -29.85
N SER A 176 16.87 -11.37 -29.35
CA SER A 176 17.00 -10.92 -27.95
C SER A 176 15.89 -9.93 -27.57
N GLU A 177 15.68 -8.89 -28.38
CA GLU A 177 14.69 -7.84 -28.12
C GLU A 177 13.26 -8.41 -28.06
N LYS A 178 12.97 -9.39 -28.92
CA LYS A 178 11.70 -10.12 -28.91
C LYS A 178 11.53 -10.93 -27.63
N PHE A 179 12.59 -11.59 -27.14
CA PHE A 179 12.54 -12.38 -25.92
C PHE A 179 12.33 -11.50 -24.68
N GLN A 180 13.07 -10.39 -24.56
CA GLN A 180 12.92 -9.42 -23.48
C GLN A 180 11.51 -8.81 -23.44
N LEU A 181 10.94 -8.49 -24.60
CA LEU A 181 9.55 -8.03 -24.72
C LEU A 181 8.58 -9.09 -24.20
N ILE A 182 8.70 -10.33 -24.65
CA ILE A 182 7.83 -11.42 -24.22
C ILE A 182 7.91 -11.64 -22.70
N GLU A 183 9.11 -11.58 -22.11
CA GLU A 183 9.30 -11.71 -20.67
C GLU A 183 8.65 -10.56 -19.88
N ASN A 184 8.88 -9.30 -20.30
CA ASN A 184 8.26 -8.14 -19.66
C ASN A 184 6.73 -8.19 -19.78
N ILE A 185 6.20 -8.61 -20.93
CA ILE A 185 4.76 -8.80 -21.14
C ILE A 185 4.22 -9.86 -20.19
N LYS A 186 4.91 -11.00 -20.08
CA LYS A 186 4.52 -12.09 -19.20
C LYS A 186 4.51 -11.66 -17.74
N LEU A 187 5.56 -10.95 -17.30
CA LEU A 187 5.63 -10.43 -15.94
C LEU A 187 4.47 -9.48 -15.64
N LEU A 188 4.23 -8.52 -16.52
CA LEU A 188 3.18 -7.52 -16.32
C LEU A 188 1.82 -8.23 -16.27
N LYS A 189 1.57 -9.19 -17.16
CA LYS A 189 0.35 -10.02 -17.14
C LYS A 189 0.19 -10.84 -15.86
N THR A 190 1.29 -11.26 -15.21
CA THR A 190 1.25 -11.99 -13.94
C THR A 190 1.07 -11.06 -12.73
N THR A 191 1.66 -9.86 -12.75
CA THR A 191 1.61 -8.91 -11.61
C THR A 191 0.35 -8.05 -11.61
N PHE A 192 -0.17 -7.67 -12.77
CA PHE A 192 -1.36 -6.82 -12.88
C PHE A 192 -2.61 -7.39 -12.16
N PRO A 193 -2.95 -8.68 -12.32
CA PRO A 193 -4.09 -9.29 -11.63
C PRO A 193 -3.92 -9.37 -10.11
N LEU A 194 -2.70 -9.16 -9.59
CA LEU A 194 -2.45 -9.08 -8.15
C LEU A 194 -2.54 -7.63 -7.66
N ILE A 195 -1.95 -6.69 -8.41
CA ILE A 195 -1.90 -5.27 -8.05
C ILE A 195 -3.30 -4.64 -8.06
N ILE A 196 -4.11 -4.88 -9.10
CA ILE A 196 -5.42 -4.22 -9.23
C ILE A 196 -6.38 -4.56 -8.09
N PRO A 197 -6.65 -5.85 -7.77
CA PRO A 197 -7.54 -6.19 -6.67
C PRO A 197 -7.03 -5.65 -5.33
N TYR A 198 -5.71 -5.73 -5.08
CA TYR A 198 -5.10 -5.18 -3.89
C TYR A 198 -5.39 -3.68 -3.75
N ILE A 199 -5.18 -2.88 -4.80
CA ILE A 199 -5.44 -1.43 -4.73
C ILE A 199 -6.95 -1.16 -4.55
N ILE A 200 -7.83 -1.89 -5.25
CA ILE A 200 -9.28 -1.72 -5.10
C ILE A 200 -9.73 -2.00 -3.67
N ILE A 201 -9.25 -3.10 -3.08
CA ILE A 201 -9.55 -3.48 -1.70
C ILE A 201 -9.04 -2.39 -0.75
N ASN A 202 -7.81 -1.92 -0.95
CA ASN A 202 -7.22 -0.86 -0.13
C ASN A 202 -8.02 0.44 -0.19
N ILE A 203 -8.46 0.87 -1.39
CA ILE A 203 -9.33 2.04 -1.55
C ILE A 203 -10.63 1.83 -0.77
N PHE A 204 -11.27 0.68 -0.92
CA PHE A 204 -12.51 0.36 -0.21
C PHE A 204 -12.33 0.38 1.32
N PHE A 205 -11.24 -0.19 1.83
CA PHE A 205 -10.90 -0.13 3.26
C PHE A 205 -10.70 1.30 3.75
N ASN A 206 -9.95 2.12 3.02
CA ASN A 206 -9.72 3.51 3.40
C ASN A 206 -11.04 4.31 3.42
N ILE A 207 -11.96 4.07 2.48
CA ILE A 207 -13.31 4.67 2.49
C ILE A 207 -14.10 4.24 3.73
N LEU A 208 -14.07 2.96 4.09
CA LEU A 208 -14.80 2.45 5.26
C LEU A 208 -14.27 3.04 6.57
N ILE A 209 -12.95 3.17 6.70
CA ILE A 209 -12.31 3.75 7.88
C ILE A 209 -12.67 5.24 7.99
N ASP A 210 -12.55 5.98 6.89
CA ASP A 210 -12.86 7.41 6.82
C ASP A 210 -14.33 7.69 7.24
N TYR A 211 -15.28 6.93 6.67
CA TYR A 211 -16.69 7.02 7.03
C TYR A 211 -16.96 6.65 8.51
N GLY A 212 -16.24 5.65 9.02
CA GLY A 212 -16.30 5.23 10.42
C GLY A 212 -15.81 6.29 11.40
N GLU A 213 -14.73 7.01 11.05
CA GLU A 213 -14.23 8.14 11.81
C GLU A 213 -15.19 9.32 11.81
N GLU A 214 -15.73 9.71 10.65
CA GLU A 214 -16.70 10.80 10.54
C GLU A 214 -17.93 10.56 11.41
N THR A 215 -18.48 9.34 11.36
CA THR A 215 -19.64 8.97 12.19
C THR A 215 -19.33 9.06 13.68
N THR A 216 -18.11 8.67 14.08
CA THR A 216 -17.65 8.77 15.48
C THR A 216 -17.48 10.22 15.92
N ARG A 217 -16.92 11.08 15.06
CA ARG A 217 -16.79 12.53 15.31
C ARG A 217 -18.17 13.17 15.46
N GLN A 218 -19.11 12.90 14.54
CA GLN A 218 -20.48 13.43 14.63
C GLN A 218 -21.24 12.94 15.87
N THR A 219 -21.04 11.69 16.28
CA THR A 219 -21.65 11.15 17.50
C THR A 219 -21.09 11.81 18.76
N LYS A 220 -19.79 12.19 18.78
CA LYS A 220 -19.22 13.01 19.87
C LYS A 220 -19.79 14.44 19.89
N THR A 221 -20.03 15.04 18.72
CA THR A 221 -20.60 16.39 18.63
C THR A 221 -22.08 16.44 19.01
N ASN A 222 -22.85 15.40 18.64
CA ASN A 222 -24.30 15.32 18.88
C ASN A 222 -24.66 14.60 20.19
N GLY A 223 -23.78 13.73 20.69
CA GLY A 223 -23.92 13.01 21.95
C GLY A 223 -23.71 13.94 23.14
N ASN A 224 -24.76 14.66 23.48
CA ASN A 224 -24.96 15.37 24.75
C ASN A 224 -23.85 16.38 25.09
N LEU A 225 -24.10 17.64 24.75
CA LEU A 225 -23.90 18.73 25.70
C LEU A 225 -24.70 18.37 26.97
N SER A 226 -24.13 17.54 27.83
CA SER A 226 -24.54 17.49 29.22
C SER A 226 -24.28 18.90 29.75
N VAL A 227 -25.36 19.61 30.02
CA VAL A 227 -25.31 20.94 30.60
C VAL A 227 -25.56 20.74 32.08
N LEU A 228 -24.50 20.87 32.86
CA LEU A 228 -24.59 20.79 34.31
C LEU A 228 -25.08 22.16 34.79
N LYS A 229 -26.30 22.20 35.33
CA LYS A 229 -26.90 23.44 35.86
C LYS A 229 -26.48 23.62 37.31
N ILE A 230 -25.68 24.64 37.60
CA ILE A 230 -25.32 25.05 38.96
C ILE A 230 -25.88 26.46 39.18
N ASN A 231 -26.74 26.65 40.17
CA ASN A 231 -27.36 27.95 40.50
C ASN A 231 -28.03 28.65 39.30
N GLY A 232 -28.71 27.89 38.44
CA GLY A 232 -29.39 28.43 37.25
C GLY A 232 -28.46 28.79 36.08
N LYS A 233 -27.13 28.70 36.24
CA LYS A 233 -26.18 28.82 35.14
C LYS A 233 -25.89 27.46 34.53
N SER A 234 -26.07 27.39 33.21
CA SER A 234 -25.78 26.25 32.36
C SER A 234 -24.27 26.19 32.08
N ILE A 235 -23.56 25.22 32.67
CA ILE A 235 -22.14 24.98 32.38
C ILE A 235 -22.04 23.78 31.43
N PRO A 236 -21.47 23.94 30.23
CA PRO A 236 -21.21 22.80 29.35
C PRO A 236 -20.17 21.89 30.02
N THR A 237 -20.50 20.62 30.26
CA THR A 237 -19.56 19.64 30.83
C THR A 237 -18.80 18.83 29.80
N ASN A 238 -18.99 19.13 28.51
CA ASN A 238 -18.30 18.43 27.43
C ASN A 238 -16.98 19.12 27.09
N TYR A 239 -16.07 19.20 28.05
CA TYR A 239 -14.68 19.56 27.78
C TYR A 239 -13.93 18.29 27.38
N ASP A 240 -13.20 18.35 26.28
CA ASP A 240 -12.20 17.33 25.93
C ASP A 240 -11.27 17.13 27.14
N ASP A 241 -10.99 15.88 27.55
CA ASP A 241 -10.17 15.58 28.74
C ASP A 241 -8.84 16.32 28.70
N ASN A 242 -8.28 16.51 27.50
CA ASN A 242 -7.08 17.32 27.28
C ASN A 242 -7.31 18.81 27.57
N TYR A 243 -8.44 19.37 27.16
CA TYR A 243 -8.80 20.76 27.42
C TYR A 243 -9.09 20.99 28.92
N TYR A 244 -9.77 20.05 29.56
CA TYR A 244 -9.99 20.05 31.01
C TYR A 244 -8.67 20.03 31.77
N GLN A 245 -7.76 19.09 31.44
CA GLN A 245 -6.43 19.04 32.06
C GLN A 245 -5.62 20.31 31.83
N ASN A 246 -5.70 20.93 30.65
CA ASN A 246 -4.98 22.16 30.33
C ASN A 246 -5.53 23.37 31.10
N ILE A 247 -6.85 23.44 31.31
CA ILE A 247 -7.46 24.45 32.19
C ILE A 247 -7.07 24.23 33.65
N VAL A 248 -7.15 22.99 34.14
CA VAL A 248 -6.79 22.65 35.53
C VAL A 248 -5.32 22.96 35.80
N GLN A 249 -4.42 22.64 34.87
CA GLN A 249 -2.99 22.97 34.97
C GLN A 249 -2.70 24.47 34.92
N LYS A 250 -3.52 25.28 34.25
CA LYS A 250 -3.36 26.75 34.22
C LYS A 250 -3.98 27.46 35.41
N ALA A 251 -4.93 26.82 36.09
CA ALA A 251 -5.64 27.37 37.23
C ALA A 251 -4.93 27.07 38.58
N TRP A 252 -4.06 26.06 38.61
CA TRP A 252 -3.12 25.77 39.69
C TRP A 252 -1.78 26.46 39.46
#